data_AF-A0AAN8IPS2-F1
#
_entry.id   AF-A0AAN8IPS2-F1
#
_cell.length_a   1.000
_cell.length_b   1.000
_cell.length_c   1.000
_cell.angle_alpha   90.00
_cell.angle_beta   90.00
_cell.angle_gamma   90.00
#
_symmetry.space_group_name_H-M   'P 1'
#
loop_
_entity.id
_entity.type
_entity.pdbx_description
1 polymer ?
#
loop_
_entity_poly.entity_id
_entity_poly.type
_entity_poly.pdbx_seq_one_letter_code
_entity_poly.pdbx_strand_id
1 'polypeptide(L)'
;MFKNQLIEGISANGVYEVLKAANTPEFLNLATDLQRKEYIELESNMNVPVGMLRIAQDAWANKTGEPVLTAYKQHVATEDAVKAAETVRMDKAVEKLSQPAQEADKVIR
;
A
#
# COMPACT_ATOMS: atom_id res chain seq x y z
N MET A 1 -12.50 -0.20 -44.13
CA MET A 1 -11.02 -0.38 -44.05
C MET A 1 -10.45 0.77 -43.25
N PHE A 2 -10.12 0.54 -41.98
CA PHE A 2 -9.34 1.50 -41.19
C PHE A 2 -8.01 0.83 -40.83
N LYS A 3 -6.93 1.53 -41.18
CA LYS A 3 -5.55 1.05 -41.13
C LYS A 3 -5.14 0.80 -39.68
N ASN A 4 -4.69 -0.43 -39.43
CA ASN A 4 -4.01 -0.86 -38.22
C ASN A 4 -2.60 -0.24 -38.23
N GLN A 5 -2.41 0.89 -37.56
CA GLN A 5 -1.08 1.47 -37.31
C GLN A 5 -0.53 0.89 -36.00
N LEU A 6 0.28 -0.15 -36.18
CA LEU A 6 1.45 -0.54 -35.42
C LEU A 6 1.73 0.25 -34.14
N ILE A 7 1.37 -0.34 -32.99
CA ILE A 7 2.05 -0.08 -31.71
C ILE A 7 3.35 -0.90 -31.77
N GLU A 8 4.35 -0.39 -32.48
CA GLU A 8 5.72 -0.85 -32.37
C GLU A 8 6.47 0.16 -31.51
N GLY A 9 6.94 -0.26 -30.33
CA GLY A 9 7.96 0.50 -29.60
C GLY A 9 7.84 0.62 -28.09
N ILE A 10 6.84 0.04 -27.42
CA ILE A 10 6.89 -0.03 -25.96
C ILE A 10 7.69 -1.29 -25.59
N SER A 11 8.99 -1.10 -25.32
CA SER A 11 9.81 -2.10 -24.63
C SER A 11 9.05 -2.63 -23.42
N ALA A 12 9.15 -3.92 -23.11
CA ALA A 12 8.52 -4.48 -21.91
C ALA A 12 8.81 -3.63 -20.66
N ASN A 13 10.01 -3.03 -20.58
CA ASN A 13 10.39 -2.09 -19.52
C ASN A 13 9.52 -0.82 -19.47
N GLY A 14 9.10 -0.28 -20.61
CA GLY A 14 8.17 0.87 -20.67
C GLY A 14 6.75 0.52 -20.23
N VAL A 15 6.29 -0.71 -20.46
CA VAL A 15 5.00 -1.19 -19.92
C VAL A 15 5.10 -1.42 -18.40
N TYR A 16 6.22 -1.97 -17.92
CA TYR A 16 6.48 -2.12 -16.49
C TYR A 16 6.59 -0.78 -15.75
N GLU A 17 7.18 0.25 -16.35
CA GLU A 17 7.26 1.58 -15.75
C GLU A 17 5.91 2.31 -15.73
N VAL A 18 5.10 2.18 -16.78
CA VAL A 18 3.74 2.75 -16.84
C VAL A 18 2.79 2.03 -15.86
N LEU A 19 2.90 0.71 -15.71
CA LEU A 19 2.11 -0.05 -14.72
C LEU A 19 2.58 0.17 -13.28
N LYS A 20 3.87 0.40 -13.03
CA LYS A 20 4.36 0.83 -11.71
C LYS A 20 3.80 2.20 -11.36
N ALA A 21 3.79 3.17 -12.28
CA ALA A 21 3.28 4.50 -12.04
C ALA A 21 1.79 4.53 -11.65
N ALA A 22 0.97 3.61 -12.18
CA ALA A 22 -0.47 3.56 -11.90
C ALA A 22 -0.82 3.05 -10.48
N ASN A 23 0.07 2.30 -9.82
CA ASN A 23 -0.15 1.75 -8.46
C ASN A 23 0.87 2.25 -7.43
N THR A 24 1.75 3.17 -7.81
CA THR A 24 2.74 3.73 -6.88
C THR A 24 2.04 4.79 -6.02
N PRO A 25 2.07 4.66 -4.68
CA PRO A 25 1.53 5.68 -3.79
C PRO A 25 2.11 7.07 -4.09
N GLU A 26 1.25 8.10 -4.02
CA GLU A 26 1.63 9.47 -4.40
C GLU A 26 2.87 9.98 -3.67
N PHE A 27 3.04 9.63 -2.39
CA PHE A 27 4.22 10.03 -1.61
C PHE A 27 5.54 9.51 -2.18
N LEU A 28 5.53 8.37 -2.89
CA LEU A 28 6.70 7.85 -3.58
C LEU A 28 6.96 8.57 -4.92
N ASN A 29 5.93 9.11 -5.57
CA ASN A 29 6.11 9.97 -6.75
C ASN A 29 6.74 11.32 -6.38
N LEU A 30 6.46 11.80 -5.17
CA LEU A 30 7.02 13.04 -4.62
C LEU A 30 8.44 12.86 -4.04
N ALA A 31 8.83 11.63 -3.74
CA ALA A 31 10.16 11.30 -3.23
C ALA A 31 11.23 11.33 -4.35
N THR A 32 12.46 11.64 -3.98
CA THR A 32 13.63 11.43 -4.85
C THR A 32 13.92 9.95 -5.06
N ASP A 33 14.73 9.59 -6.07
CA ASP A 33 15.14 8.19 -6.30
C ASP A 33 15.81 7.56 -5.07
N LEU A 34 16.64 8.33 -4.37
CA LEU A 34 17.30 7.86 -3.14
C LEU A 34 16.27 7.57 -2.05
N GLN A 35 15.32 8.47 -1.83
CA GLN A 35 14.28 8.30 -0.81
C GLN A 35 13.33 7.14 -1.14
N ARG A 36 12.96 6.97 -2.42
CA ARG A 36 12.19 5.80 -2.88
C ARG A 36 12.94 4.51 -2.60
N LYS A 37 14.25 4.48 -2.89
CA LYS A 37 15.10 3.31 -2.63
C LYS A 37 15.14 2.98 -1.13
N GLU A 38 15.35 3.98 -0.27
CA GLU A 38 15.32 3.80 1.20
C GLU A 38 13.98 3.19 1.66
N TYR A 39 12.86 3.67 1.14
CA TYR A 39 11.53 3.14 1.48
C TYR A 39 11.34 1.68 1.01
N ILE A 40 11.74 1.36 -0.22
CA ILE A 40 11.63 -0.01 -0.76
C ILE A 40 12.51 -0.99 0.03
N GLU A 41 13.71 -0.58 0.41
CA GLU A 41 14.61 -1.38 1.25
C GLU A 41 14.03 -1.62 2.63
N LEU A 42 13.35 -0.62 3.21
CA LEU A 42 12.63 -0.76 4.47
C LEU A 42 11.49 -1.77 4.36
N GLU A 43 10.63 -1.66 3.34
CA GLU A 43 9.52 -2.59 3.09
C GLU A 43 9.98 -4.03 2.84
N SER A 44 11.13 -4.19 2.18
CA SER A 44 11.68 -5.50 1.85
C SER A 44 12.46 -6.12 3.01
N ASN A 45 12.67 -5.39 4.11
CA ASN A 45 13.48 -5.86 5.23
C ASN A 45 12.68 -6.82 6.13
N MET A 46 12.83 -8.12 5.85
CA MET A 46 12.22 -9.20 6.63
C MET A 46 12.68 -9.28 8.10
N ASN A 47 13.73 -8.54 8.49
CA ASN A 47 14.20 -8.49 9.87
C ASN A 47 13.45 -7.44 10.72
N VAL A 48 12.64 -6.58 10.10
CA VAL A 48 11.80 -5.63 10.83
C VAL A 48 10.51 -6.35 11.23
N PRO A 49 10.20 -6.46 12.54
CA PRO A 49 8.93 -7.02 12.97
C PRO A 49 7.76 -6.24 12.34
N VAL A 50 6.67 -6.93 11.99
CA VAL A 50 5.49 -6.32 11.34
C VAL A 50 4.96 -5.10 12.12
N GLY A 51 4.96 -5.17 13.46
CA GLY A 51 4.54 -4.05 14.32
C GLY A 51 5.52 -2.87 14.36
N MET A 52 6.77 -3.06 13.96
CA MET A 52 7.82 -2.03 13.91
C MET A 52 7.96 -1.39 12.53
N LEU A 53 7.45 -2.05 11.47
CA LEU A 53 7.55 -1.54 10.11
C LEU A 53 6.86 -0.18 9.97
N ARG A 54 5.64 -0.04 10.50
CA ARG A 54 4.92 1.24 10.47
C ARG A 54 5.70 2.37 11.15
N ILE A 55 6.32 2.10 12.30
CA ILE A 55 7.15 3.08 13.02
C ILE A 55 8.34 3.52 12.18
N ALA A 56 9.00 2.59 11.49
CA ALA A 56 10.12 2.89 10.63
C ALA A 56 9.71 3.69 9.38
N GLN A 57 8.54 3.39 8.80
CA GLN A 57 7.97 4.15 7.69
C GLN A 57 7.64 5.58 8.12
N ASP A 58 7.04 5.75 9.31
CA ASP A 58 6.73 7.06 9.88
C ASP A 58 8.02 7.86 10.13
N ALA A 59 9.07 7.23 10.66
CA ALA A 59 10.37 7.85 10.85
C ALA A 59 11.00 8.26 9.52
N TRP A 60 10.92 7.40 8.50
CA TRP A 60 11.38 7.71 7.14
C TRP A 60 10.63 8.91 6.54
N ALA A 61 9.29 8.96 6.66
CA ALA A 61 8.49 10.05 6.14
C ALA A 61 8.81 11.39 6.85
N ASN A 62 8.99 11.36 8.17
CA ASN A 62 9.39 12.54 8.94
C ASN A 62 10.80 13.02 8.58
N LYS A 63 11.76 12.10 8.39
CA LYS A 63 13.11 12.41 7.91
C LYS A 63 13.10 13.03 6.51
N THR A 64 12.21 12.54 5.64
CA THR A 64 12.09 13.00 4.26
C THR A 64 11.50 14.39 4.15
N GLY A 65 10.49 14.71 4.99
CA GLY A 65 9.86 16.04 5.04
C GLY A 65 8.81 16.26 3.96
N GLU A 66 8.38 17.52 3.80
CA GLU A 66 7.34 17.90 2.83
C GLU A 66 7.89 17.95 1.40
N PRO A 67 7.08 17.60 0.38
CA PRO A 67 5.66 17.25 0.44
C PRO A 67 5.37 15.75 0.70
N VAL A 68 6.41 14.92 0.82
CA VAL A 68 6.30 13.45 0.98
C VAL A 68 5.57 13.09 2.27
N LEU A 69 5.87 13.78 3.37
CA LEU A 69 5.25 13.52 4.67
C LEU A 69 3.73 13.66 4.64
N THR A 70 3.20 14.73 4.06
CA THR A 70 1.75 14.94 3.95
C THR A 70 1.10 13.85 3.11
N ALA A 71 1.65 13.55 1.93
CA ALA A 71 1.10 12.51 1.06
C ALA A 71 1.17 11.12 1.70
N TYR A 72 2.23 10.83 2.46
CA TYR A 72 2.36 9.58 3.20
C TYR A 72 1.29 9.47 4.28
N LYS A 73 1.05 10.52 5.07
CA LYS A 73 -0.02 10.53 6.09
C LYS A 73 -1.41 10.33 5.49
N GLN A 74 -1.68 10.94 4.34
CA GLN A 74 -2.95 10.74 3.62
C GLN A 74 -3.11 9.29 3.14
N HIS A 75 -2.03 8.70 2.61
CA HIS A 75 -2.01 7.30 2.23
C HIS A 75 -2.30 6.38 3.42
N VAL A 76 -1.59 6.55 4.54
CA VAL A 76 -1.81 5.76 5.77
C VAL A 76 -3.24 5.89 6.28
N ALA A 77 -3.77 7.12 6.35
CA ALA A 77 -5.15 7.34 6.77
C ALA A 77 -6.17 6.63 5.87
N THR A 78 -5.89 6.58 4.56
CA THR A 78 -6.74 5.84 3.59
C THR A 78 -6.66 4.35 3.82
N GLU A 79 -5.47 3.78 4.01
CA GLU A 79 -5.30 2.36 4.33
C GLU A 79 -6.02 1.97 5.62
N ASP A 80 -5.88 2.79 6.66
CA ASP A 80 -6.49 2.52 7.96
C ASP A 80 -8.02 2.60 7.89
N ALA A 81 -8.55 3.55 7.11
CA ALA A 81 -9.99 3.64 6.85
C ALA A 81 -10.52 2.40 6.08
N VAL A 82 -9.78 1.92 5.08
CA VAL A 82 -10.13 0.70 4.33
C VAL A 82 -10.09 -0.52 5.23
N LYS A 83 -9.05 -0.67 6.06
CA LYS A 83 -8.94 -1.77 7.03
C LYS A 83 -10.09 -1.74 8.03
N ALA A 84 -10.42 -0.58 8.59
CA ALA A 84 -11.54 -0.43 9.50
C ALA A 84 -12.89 -0.79 8.85
N ALA A 85 -13.10 -0.36 7.60
CA ALA A 85 -14.30 -0.71 6.84
C ALA A 85 -14.42 -2.22 6.60
N GLU A 86 -13.31 -2.90 6.29
CA GLU A 86 -13.29 -4.35 6.13
C GLU A 86 -13.54 -5.07 7.44
N THR A 87 -12.96 -4.62 8.56
CA THR A 87 -13.27 -5.16 9.89
C THR A 87 -14.77 -5.09 10.18
N VAL A 88 -15.41 -3.93 9.93
CA VAL A 88 -16.86 -3.78 10.11
C VAL A 88 -17.66 -4.72 9.18
N ARG A 89 -17.18 -4.93 7.94
CA ARG A 89 -17.81 -5.86 6.99
C ARG A 89 -17.71 -7.30 7.49
N MET A 90 -16.56 -7.69 8.02
CA MET A 90 -16.32 -9.00 8.61
C MET A 90 -17.18 -9.22 9.85
N ASP A 91 -17.26 -8.25 10.75
CA ASP A 91 -18.08 -8.35 11.96
C ASP A 91 -19.56 -8.61 11.61
N LYS A 92 -20.10 -7.86 10.64
CA LYS A 92 -21.47 -8.09 10.12
C LYS A 92 -21.67 -9.46 9.47
N ALA A 93 -20.62 -10.05 8.91
CA ALA A 93 -20.67 -11.40 8.36
C ALA A 93 -20.66 -12.44 9.48
N VAL A 94 -19.79 -12.25 10.49
CA VAL A 94 -19.67 -13.12 11.66
C VAL A 94 -20.97 -13.15 12.48
N GLU A 95 -21.64 -12.01 12.65
CA GLU A 95 -22.94 -11.90 13.33
C GLU A 95 -24.03 -12.81 12.74
N LYS A 96 -23.91 -13.17 11.45
CA LYS A 96 -24.86 -14.07 10.77
C LYS A 96 -24.53 -15.55 10.93
N LEU A 97 -23.39 -15.89 11.53
CA LEU A 97 -22.96 -17.26 11.76
C LEU A 97 -23.56 -17.83 13.06
N SER A 98 -23.46 -19.15 13.23
CA SER A 98 -23.84 -19.82 14.48
C SER A 98 -23.02 -19.32 15.68
N GLN A 99 -23.57 -19.38 16.90
CA GLN A 99 -22.87 -18.99 18.13
C GLN A 99 -21.45 -19.58 18.28
N PRO A 100 -21.23 -20.90 18.06
CA PRO A 100 -19.88 -21.47 18.15
C PRO A 100 -18.90 -20.84 17.14
N ALA A 101 -19.38 -20.47 15.96
CA ALA A 101 -18.55 -19.82 14.94
C ALA A 101 -18.22 -18.36 15.31
N GLN A 102 -19.14 -17.65 15.96
CA GLN A 102 -18.87 -16.31 16.50
C GLN A 102 -17.87 -16.36 17.65
N GLU A 103 -17.96 -17.36 18.53
CA GLU A 103 -17.01 -17.54 19.63
C GLU A 103 -15.62 -17.94 19.14
N ALA A 104 -15.53 -18.80 18.12
CA ALA A 104 -14.25 -19.16 17.51
C ALA A 104 -13.56 -17.94 16.86
N ASP A 105 -14.31 -17.08 16.18
CA ASP A 105 -13.77 -15.88 15.53
C ASP A 105 -13.16 -14.88 16.54
N LYS A 106 -13.78 -14.70 17.72
CA LYS A 106 -13.25 -13.87 18.82
C LYS A 106 -11.92 -14.35 19.39
N VAL A 107 -11.55 -15.61 19.20
CA VAL A 107 -10.28 -16.18 19.68
C VAL A 107 -9.17 -15.99 18.66
N ILE A 108 -9.51 -15.87 17.38
CA ILE A 108 -8.56 -15.79 16.27
C ILE A 108 -8.16 -14.34 15.96
N ARG A 109 -9.10 -13.39 16.10
CA ARG A 109 -8.90 -11.96 15.84
C ARG A 109 -8.67 -11.18 17.13
#